data_AF-A0A1P8NJM1-F1
#
_entry.id   AF-A0A1P8NJM1-F1
#
_cell.length_a   1.000
_cell.length_b   1.000
_cell.length_c   1.000
_cell.angle_alpha   90.00
_cell.angle_beta   90.00
_cell.angle_gamma   90.00
#
_symmetry.space_group_name_H-M   'P 1'
#
loop_
_entity.id
_entity.type
_entity.pdbx_description
1 polymer ?
#
loop_
_entity_poly.entity_id
_entity_poly.type
_entity_poly.pdbx_seq_one_letter_code
_entity_poly.pdbx_strand_id
1 'polypeptide(L)'
;MSQSPYQSPGGQFMPNGRPRPGAPTSAEGSPSFQSQPRYVDYGNPRAYDTSVRPAAGITAARHAPAQIQRPAQAQPQSAWSTQMRRVQEVAQHGTKLPAVSIVVWIAAVVLGIALLLVLGFFFLRFVTGSSANPIWWPVTAFIALISLVVIALVMFLADRWDPQPFPLLIIAVFWGAAIAAFISFWINSFNSLLTWWITQSEAAVAFVGPVISAPLVEEITKGLGLLLLMVLARRYFNGPLDGLIYGALIGGGFAFTENILYYTRGLEAMGGDGVLISFVMRGVLNIFGHAIYVSATGIIVGFVARKWGTAMGFLVFIPALIPGMLLHALWNLAATLGGGNGLVLVVMYLLEALLSLLWMGVIVALIWDESRLTRVRLGDYANQGWLTHEEVDMLATWKGRREGKRWANQIGAKPVMKRFIRESADLASIRQRLLADGANPKVVAQETHLLGRLTSNRQELLSHTG
;
A
#
# COMPACT_ATOMS: atom_id res chain seq x y z
N MET A 1 11.23 40.59 -45.74
CA MET A 1 10.34 39.52 -45.25
C MET A 1 10.95 38.92 -43.98
N SER A 2 10.50 39.36 -42.81
CA SER A 2 10.91 38.79 -41.51
C SER A 2 9.74 37.97 -40.96
N GLN A 3 9.91 36.66 -40.84
CA GLN A 3 8.93 35.82 -40.17
C GLN A 3 9.02 36.04 -38.66
N SER A 4 7.90 36.39 -38.02
CA SER A 4 7.81 36.36 -36.57
C SER A 4 7.90 34.91 -36.07
N PRO A 5 8.67 34.62 -35.01
CA PRO A 5 8.65 33.30 -34.41
C PRO A 5 7.29 33.08 -33.71
N TYR A 6 6.58 32.03 -34.12
CA TYR A 6 5.40 31.56 -33.40
C TYR A 6 5.78 31.20 -31.96
N GLN A 7 5.40 32.04 -31.00
CA GLN A 7 5.48 31.66 -29.59
C GLN A 7 4.41 30.60 -29.30
N SER A 8 4.83 29.37 -29.04
CA SER A 8 3.94 28.32 -28.54
C SER A 8 3.31 28.76 -27.20
N PRO A 9 1.99 28.58 -26.98
CA PRO A 9 1.30 29.05 -25.76
C PRO A 9 1.75 28.44 -24.42
N GLY A 10 2.70 27.49 -24.42
CA GLY A 10 3.13 26.72 -23.25
C GLY A 10 4.16 27.39 -22.32
N GLY A 11 4.36 28.71 -22.42
CA GLY A 11 5.47 29.40 -21.75
C GLY A 11 5.26 29.76 -20.27
N GLN A 12 4.02 29.98 -19.82
CA GLN A 12 3.72 30.61 -18.53
C GLN A 12 3.68 29.63 -17.33
N PHE A 13 3.50 28.33 -17.56
CA PHE A 13 3.30 27.34 -16.50
C PHE A 13 4.31 26.18 -16.59
N MET A 14 4.69 25.66 -15.43
CA MET A 14 5.42 24.40 -15.28
C MET A 14 4.53 23.20 -15.64
N PRO A 15 5.09 22.00 -15.93
CA PRO A 15 4.31 20.80 -16.26
C PRO A 15 3.34 20.31 -15.17
N ASN A 16 3.51 20.77 -13.93
CA ASN A 16 2.61 20.52 -12.80
C ASN A 16 1.50 21.60 -12.65
N GLY A 17 1.37 22.53 -13.60
CA GLY A 17 0.34 23.58 -13.58
C GLY A 17 0.66 24.81 -12.72
N ARG A 18 1.85 24.89 -12.12
CA ARG A 18 2.31 26.06 -11.36
C ARG A 18 2.79 27.19 -12.30
N PRO A 19 2.59 28.48 -11.99
CA PRO A 19 3.26 29.55 -12.73
C PRO A 19 4.78 29.34 -12.73
N ARG A 20 5.45 29.61 -13.87
CA ARG A 20 6.92 29.66 -13.88
C ARG A 20 7.39 30.87 -13.06
N PRO A 21 8.46 30.77 -12.25
CA PRO A 21 9.08 31.93 -11.63
C PRO A 21 9.45 32.97 -12.70
N GLY A 22 8.97 34.21 -12.52
CA GLY A 22 9.16 35.29 -13.49
C GLY A 22 8.21 35.31 -14.70
N ALA A 23 7.21 34.42 -14.78
CA ALA A 23 6.15 34.57 -15.77
C ALA A 23 5.30 35.83 -15.43
N PRO A 24 4.96 36.68 -16.42
CA PRO A 24 4.16 37.87 -16.16
C PRO A 24 2.77 37.46 -15.67
N THR A 25 2.40 37.93 -14.48
CA THR A 25 1.00 37.95 -14.05
C THR A 25 0.19 38.78 -15.03
N SER A 26 -1.01 38.31 -15.38
CA SER A 26 -1.92 38.95 -16.34
C SER A 26 -2.04 40.46 -16.11
N ALA A 27 -1.85 41.25 -17.17
CA ALA A 27 -1.80 42.71 -17.10
C ALA A 27 -3.08 43.31 -16.48
N GLU A 28 -2.88 44.30 -15.60
CA GLU A 28 -3.95 45.13 -15.04
C GLU A 28 -4.83 45.71 -16.18
N GLY A 29 -6.15 45.59 -16.04
CA GLY A 29 -7.12 46.11 -17.01
C GLY A 29 -7.60 45.14 -18.09
N SER A 30 -7.16 43.87 -18.10
CA SER A 30 -7.71 42.85 -19.01
C SER A 30 -9.18 42.52 -18.66
N PRO A 31 -10.15 42.57 -19.61
CA PRO A 31 -11.55 42.25 -19.31
C PRO A 31 -11.72 40.77 -18.93
N SER A 32 -12.08 40.53 -17.67
CA SER A 32 -12.09 39.21 -17.03
C SER A 32 -13.37 38.42 -17.27
N PHE A 33 -13.57 37.96 -18.51
CA PHE A 33 -14.60 36.95 -18.78
C PHE A 33 -14.20 35.61 -18.14
N GLN A 34 -14.92 35.28 -17.06
CA GLN A 34 -14.63 34.25 -16.05
C GLN A 34 -13.47 34.59 -15.11
N SER A 35 -13.79 34.84 -13.84
CA SER A 35 -12.82 34.96 -12.75
C SER A 35 -12.08 33.64 -12.57
N GLN A 36 -10.81 33.57 -12.99
CA GLN A 36 -9.98 32.39 -12.73
C GLN A 36 -9.86 32.18 -11.21
N PRO A 37 -9.87 30.91 -10.73
CA PRO A 37 -9.70 30.62 -9.31
C PRO A 37 -8.41 31.25 -8.78
N ARG A 38 -8.44 31.76 -7.54
CA ARG A 38 -7.23 32.25 -6.88
C ARG A 38 -6.23 31.09 -6.78
N TYR A 39 -5.06 31.25 -7.40
CA TYR A 39 -3.99 30.26 -7.28
C TYR A 39 -3.50 30.19 -5.82
N VAL A 40 -3.39 28.97 -5.29
CA VAL A 40 -2.80 28.67 -3.97
C VAL A 40 -1.70 27.63 -4.16
N ASP A 41 -0.51 27.91 -3.63
CA ASP A 41 0.55 26.90 -3.57
C ASP A 41 0.35 26.00 -2.34
N TYR A 42 -0.05 24.76 -2.59
CA TYR A 42 -0.15 23.71 -1.57
C TYR A 42 1.22 23.09 -1.18
N GLY A 43 2.30 23.59 -1.77
CA GLY A 43 3.66 23.04 -1.68
C GLY A 43 3.84 21.77 -2.53
N ASN A 44 5.08 21.40 -2.82
CA ASN A 44 5.39 20.08 -3.39
C ASN A 44 6.21 19.30 -2.34
N PRO A 45 5.92 18.03 -2.03
CA PRO A 45 6.83 17.20 -1.27
C PRO A 45 8.11 17.02 -2.10
N ARG A 46 9.25 17.59 -1.66
CA ARG A 46 10.54 17.51 -2.38
C ARG A 46 10.91 16.07 -2.79
N ALA A 47 10.49 15.08 -1.99
CA ALA A 47 10.67 13.66 -2.27
C ALA A 47 10.08 13.20 -3.63
N TYR A 48 8.97 13.81 -4.07
CA TYR A 48 8.22 13.45 -5.29
C TYR A 48 8.31 14.50 -6.40
N ASP A 49 9.26 15.44 -6.31
CA ASP A 49 9.43 16.45 -7.35
C ASP A 49 10.09 15.84 -8.60
N THR A 50 9.31 15.74 -9.68
CA THR A 50 9.77 15.23 -10.98
C THR A 50 10.23 16.34 -11.94
N SER A 51 10.16 17.62 -11.54
CA SER A 51 10.60 18.76 -12.37
C SER A 51 12.11 18.75 -12.66
N VAL A 52 12.88 18.01 -11.86
CA VAL A 52 14.36 17.88 -11.97
C VAL A 52 14.78 16.76 -12.94
N ARG A 53 13.92 16.34 -13.88
CA ARG A 53 14.32 15.45 -15.00
C ARG A 53 14.76 16.30 -16.20
N PRO A 54 16.08 16.45 -16.49
CA PRO A 54 16.55 16.82 -17.82
C PRO A 54 16.37 15.61 -18.75
N ALA A 55 15.14 15.34 -19.15
CA ALA A 55 14.88 14.35 -20.20
C ALA A 55 15.28 14.95 -21.55
N ALA A 56 16.44 14.57 -22.06
CA ALA A 56 16.86 14.91 -23.41
C ALA A 56 16.23 13.94 -24.44
N GLY A 57 15.77 14.46 -25.57
CA GLY A 57 15.34 13.65 -26.73
C GLY A 57 13.94 13.05 -26.67
N ILE A 58 13.69 12.09 -27.57
CA ILE A 58 12.37 11.55 -27.93
C ILE A 58 11.61 10.92 -26.72
N THR A 59 12.35 10.42 -25.73
CA THR A 59 11.81 9.88 -24.47
C THR A 59 11.15 10.94 -23.58
N ALA A 60 11.55 12.20 -23.70
CA ALA A 60 10.99 13.31 -22.92
C ALA A 60 9.51 13.56 -23.25
N ALA A 61 9.13 13.45 -24.52
CA ALA A 61 7.75 13.64 -24.96
C ALA A 61 6.83 12.53 -24.45
N ARG A 62 7.31 11.28 -24.35
CA ARG A 62 6.52 10.14 -23.83
C ARG A 62 6.29 10.20 -22.32
N HIS A 63 7.22 10.80 -21.57
CA HIS A 63 7.10 11.01 -20.12
C HIS A 63 6.81 12.47 -19.75
N ALA A 64 6.33 13.27 -20.71
CA ALA A 64 5.84 14.62 -20.43
C ALA A 64 4.64 14.53 -19.47
N PRO A 65 4.64 15.30 -18.36
CA PRO A 65 3.51 15.32 -17.44
C PRO A 65 2.21 15.70 -18.14
N ALA A 66 1.15 14.92 -17.91
CA ALA A 66 -0.16 15.18 -18.49
C ALA A 66 -0.69 16.55 -18.01
N GLN A 67 -1.09 17.43 -18.94
CA GLN A 67 -1.71 18.70 -18.58
C GLN A 67 -3.14 18.50 -18.11
N ILE A 68 -3.54 19.19 -17.04
CA ILE A 68 -4.93 19.21 -16.57
C ILE A 68 -5.73 20.06 -17.56
N GLN A 69 -6.71 19.46 -18.24
CA GLN A 69 -7.67 20.20 -19.04
C GLN A 69 -8.59 21.02 -18.13
N ARG A 70 -8.84 22.29 -18.47
CA ARG A 70 -9.80 23.14 -17.73
C ARG A 70 -11.24 22.68 -18.01
N PRO A 71 -12.17 22.83 -17.04
CA PRO A 71 -13.58 22.53 -17.28
C PRO A 71 -14.19 23.56 -18.24
N ALA A 72 -15.20 23.14 -19.02
CA ALA A 72 -15.89 24.01 -19.98
C ALA A 72 -16.70 25.14 -19.33
N GLN A 73 -17.06 24.99 -18.05
CA GLN A 73 -17.67 25.99 -17.20
C GLN A 73 -17.00 25.95 -15.83
N ALA A 74 -16.75 27.12 -15.23
CA ALA A 74 -16.24 27.19 -13.86
C ALA A 74 -17.26 26.54 -12.90
N GLN A 75 -16.79 25.66 -12.02
CA GLN A 75 -17.67 25.00 -11.06
C GLN A 75 -18.23 26.05 -10.07
N PRO A 76 -19.53 26.01 -9.74
CA PRO A 76 -20.12 26.95 -8.78
C PRO A 76 -19.48 26.79 -7.39
N GLN A 77 -19.49 27.86 -6.60
CA GLN A 77 -19.07 27.81 -5.19
C GLN A 77 -19.85 26.71 -4.47
N SER A 78 -19.16 25.89 -3.68
CA SER A 78 -19.78 24.71 -3.06
C SER A 78 -20.91 25.12 -2.12
N ALA A 79 -22.06 24.42 -2.11
CA ALA A 79 -23.10 24.69 -1.10
C ALA A 79 -22.67 24.32 0.34
N TRP A 80 -21.45 23.82 0.51
CA TRP A 80 -20.81 23.70 1.82
C TRP A 80 -20.40 25.08 2.39
N SER A 81 -20.22 26.11 1.55
CA SER A 81 -19.99 27.51 1.97
C SER A 81 -21.26 28.38 2.04
N THR A 82 -22.39 27.93 1.48
CA THR A 82 -23.62 28.73 1.35
C THR A 82 -24.86 27.87 1.61
N GLN A 83 -25.46 28.05 2.78
CA GLN A 83 -26.44 27.12 3.35
C GLN A 83 -27.91 27.54 3.07
N MET A 84 -28.79 26.53 2.88
CA MET A 84 -30.27 26.56 2.79
C MET A 84 -30.93 26.92 1.44
N ARG A 85 -31.57 25.94 0.75
CA ARG A 85 -33.02 25.97 0.38
C ARG A 85 -33.56 24.65 -0.22
N ARG A 86 -34.79 24.28 0.20
CA ARG A 86 -35.71 23.18 -0.22
C ARG A 86 -36.14 23.18 -1.71
N VAL A 87 -36.59 22.10 -2.41
CA VAL A 87 -36.87 20.66 -2.09
C VAL A 87 -37.00 19.74 -3.34
N GLN A 88 -36.58 18.45 -3.25
CA GLN A 88 -36.91 17.26 -4.12
C GLN A 88 -36.52 17.34 -5.63
N GLU A 89 -36.24 16.27 -6.40
CA GLU A 89 -36.46 14.81 -6.29
C GLU A 89 -35.41 14.00 -7.10
N VAL A 90 -35.54 12.65 -7.11
CA VAL A 90 -34.95 11.62 -8.03
C VAL A 90 -33.99 10.61 -7.38
N ALA A 91 -34.11 9.36 -7.83
CA ALA A 91 -33.80 8.16 -7.06
C ALA A 91 -32.73 7.23 -7.67
N GLN A 92 -32.26 6.31 -6.83
CA GLN A 92 -31.76 4.97 -7.17
C GLN A 92 -30.68 4.86 -8.27
N HIS A 93 -29.41 5.03 -7.87
CA HIS A 93 -28.33 4.21 -8.42
C HIS A 93 -27.60 3.49 -7.29
N GLY A 94 -27.90 2.19 -7.13
CA GLY A 94 -27.23 1.31 -6.18
C GLY A 94 -25.72 1.31 -6.44
N THR A 95 -24.93 1.50 -5.37
CA THR A 95 -23.47 1.57 -5.47
C THR A 95 -22.91 0.23 -5.95
N LYS A 96 -22.55 0.14 -7.23
CA LYS A 96 -21.71 -0.97 -7.72
C LYS A 96 -20.40 -0.93 -6.93
N LEU A 97 -20.11 -2.01 -6.22
CA LEU A 97 -18.83 -2.21 -5.52
C LEU A 97 -17.67 -1.99 -6.51
N PRO A 98 -16.48 -1.55 -6.05
CA PRO A 98 -15.33 -1.41 -6.93
C PRO A 98 -15.07 -2.74 -7.64
N ALA A 99 -15.32 -2.77 -8.95
CA ALA A 99 -15.23 -3.97 -9.76
C ALA A 99 -13.76 -4.35 -9.94
N VAL A 100 -13.25 -5.10 -8.97
CA VAL A 100 -12.01 -5.86 -9.14
C VAL A 100 -12.25 -6.88 -10.26
N SER A 101 -11.29 -7.07 -11.15
CA SER A 101 -11.47 -8.00 -12.28
C SER A 101 -11.72 -9.42 -11.78
N ILE A 102 -12.46 -10.21 -12.56
CA ILE A 102 -12.74 -11.62 -12.27
C ILE A 102 -11.44 -12.40 -12.02
N VAL A 103 -10.36 -12.03 -12.71
CA VAL A 103 -9.00 -12.57 -12.53
C VAL A 103 -8.51 -12.48 -11.08
N VAL A 104 -8.81 -11.40 -10.34
CA VAL A 104 -8.40 -11.28 -8.93
C VAL A 104 -9.18 -12.23 -8.04
N TRP A 105 -10.48 -12.40 -8.28
CA TRP A 105 -11.27 -13.38 -7.54
C TRP A 105 -10.82 -14.82 -7.84
N ILE A 106 -10.50 -15.13 -9.09
CA ILE A 106 -9.89 -16.41 -9.47
C ILE A 106 -8.56 -16.60 -8.74
N ALA A 107 -7.67 -15.59 -8.72
CA ALA A 107 -6.39 -15.67 -8.02
C ALA A 107 -6.58 -15.90 -6.49
N ALA A 108 -7.54 -15.23 -5.86
CA ALA A 108 -7.86 -15.43 -4.44
C ALA A 108 -8.38 -16.86 -4.17
N VAL A 109 -9.24 -17.41 -5.03
CA VAL A 109 -9.73 -18.78 -4.92
C VAL A 109 -8.61 -19.81 -5.12
N VAL A 110 -7.78 -19.65 -6.16
CA VAL A 110 -6.64 -20.52 -6.44
C VAL A 110 -5.64 -20.52 -5.28
N LEU A 111 -5.32 -19.36 -4.71
CA LEU A 111 -4.44 -19.26 -3.54
C LEU A 111 -5.11 -19.82 -2.26
N GLY A 112 -6.43 -19.74 -2.13
CA GLY A 112 -7.16 -20.39 -1.05
C GLY A 112 -7.11 -21.93 -1.13
N ILE A 113 -7.25 -22.49 -2.34
CA ILE A 113 -7.06 -23.93 -2.58
C ILE A 113 -5.60 -24.33 -2.30
N ALA A 114 -4.63 -23.53 -2.75
CA ALA A 114 -3.21 -23.76 -2.45
C ALA A 114 -2.93 -23.75 -0.94
N LEU A 115 -3.55 -22.85 -0.17
CA LEU A 115 -3.44 -22.81 1.29
C LEU A 115 -4.00 -24.08 1.92
N LEU A 116 -5.17 -24.54 1.50
CA LEU A 116 -5.76 -25.79 2.00
C LEU A 116 -4.86 -27.01 1.70
N LEU A 117 -4.25 -27.07 0.51
CA LEU A 117 -3.31 -28.13 0.14
C LEU A 117 -2.01 -28.08 0.97
N VAL A 118 -1.44 -26.89 1.21
CA VAL A 118 -0.23 -26.71 2.02
C VAL A 118 -0.49 -27.04 3.49
N LEU A 119 -1.60 -26.58 4.06
CA LEU A 119 -1.99 -26.92 5.44
C LEU A 119 -2.33 -28.41 5.57
N GLY A 120 -2.97 -29.01 4.56
CA GLY A 120 -3.24 -30.45 4.50
C GLY A 120 -1.94 -31.28 4.42
N PHE A 121 -0.96 -30.83 3.63
CA PHE A 121 0.37 -31.45 3.58
C PHE A 121 1.08 -31.42 4.93
N PHE A 122 1.13 -30.26 5.60
CA PHE A 122 1.77 -30.16 6.91
C PHE A 122 1.00 -30.89 8.01
N PHE A 123 -0.34 -30.93 7.94
CA PHE A 123 -1.16 -31.78 8.81
C PHE A 123 -0.83 -33.26 8.64
N LEU A 124 -0.77 -33.76 7.40
CA LEU A 124 -0.39 -35.15 7.12
C LEU A 124 1.02 -35.46 7.65
N ARG A 125 1.98 -34.54 7.45
CA ARG A 125 3.34 -34.66 7.99
C ARG A 125 3.36 -34.68 9.52
N PHE A 126 2.52 -33.89 10.19
CA PHE A 126 2.39 -33.90 11.64
C PHE A 126 1.80 -35.24 12.13
N VAL A 127 0.72 -35.73 11.51
CA VAL A 127 0.06 -36.99 11.89
C VAL A 127 0.93 -38.22 11.64
N THR A 128 1.80 -38.21 10.62
CA THR A 128 2.70 -39.35 10.34
C THR A 128 4.06 -39.26 11.02
N GLY A 129 4.51 -38.05 11.40
CA GLY A 129 5.82 -37.81 12.00
C GLY A 129 5.82 -37.57 13.50
N SER A 130 4.69 -37.19 14.10
CA SER A 130 4.56 -36.85 15.51
C SER A 130 3.89 -37.96 16.32
N SER A 131 4.30 -38.11 17.59
CA SER A 131 3.60 -38.96 18.56
C SER A 131 2.44 -38.24 19.28
N ALA A 132 2.28 -36.93 19.04
CA ALA A 132 1.23 -36.13 19.64
C ALA A 132 -0.16 -36.43 19.05
N ASN A 133 -1.22 -36.20 19.84
CA ASN A 133 -2.59 -36.37 19.37
C ASN A 133 -2.88 -35.40 18.18
N PRO A 134 -3.43 -35.88 17.05
CA PRO A 134 -3.77 -35.05 15.88
C PRO A 134 -4.59 -33.79 16.16
N ILE A 135 -5.37 -33.76 17.26
CA ILE A 135 -6.16 -32.58 17.68
C ILE A 135 -5.30 -31.35 17.98
N TRP A 136 -4.01 -31.51 18.27
CA TRP A 136 -3.12 -30.38 18.51
C TRP A 136 -2.84 -29.55 17.26
N TRP A 137 -2.94 -30.12 16.05
CA TRP A 137 -2.75 -29.36 14.80
C TRP A 137 -3.76 -28.21 14.62
N PRO A 138 -5.10 -28.43 14.70
CA PRO A 138 -6.05 -27.33 14.65
C PRO A 138 -5.92 -26.38 15.86
N VAL A 139 -5.44 -26.84 17.02
CA VAL A 139 -5.18 -25.96 18.17
C VAL A 139 -4.00 -25.00 17.88
N THR A 140 -2.86 -25.50 17.40
CA THR A 140 -1.72 -24.64 17.05
C THR A 140 -2.02 -23.73 15.87
N ALA A 141 -2.81 -24.20 14.88
CA ALA A 141 -3.35 -23.37 13.81
C ALA A 141 -4.26 -22.24 14.32
N PHE A 142 -5.17 -22.53 15.26
CA PHE A 142 -6.02 -21.51 15.86
C PHE A 142 -5.20 -20.48 16.65
N ILE A 143 -4.19 -20.92 17.41
CA ILE A 143 -3.30 -20.02 18.16
C ILE A 143 -2.48 -19.13 17.19
N ALA A 144 -1.95 -19.69 16.10
CA ALA A 144 -1.21 -18.91 15.09
C ALA A 144 -2.12 -17.90 14.35
N LEU A 145 -3.41 -18.22 14.17
CA LEU A 145 -4.38 -17.31 13.57
C LEU A 145 -4.58 -16.02 14.40
N ILE A 146 -4.45 -16.09 15.73
CA ILE A 146 -4.57 -14.90 16.60
C ILE A 146 -3.54 -13.83 16.21
N SER A 147 -2.28 -14.22 16.04
CA SER A 147 -1.20 -13.31 15.62
C SER A 147 -1.49 -12.69 14.25
N LEU A 148 -1.92 -13.50 13.27
CA LEU A 148 -2.31 -13.02 11.94
C LEU A 148 -3.50 -12.04 12.00
N VAL A 149 -4.51 -12.30 12.83
CA VAL A 149 -5.66 -11.40 13.01
C VAL A 149 -5.23 -10.06 13.60
N VAL A 150 -4.29 -10.02 14.54
CA VAL A 150 -3.74 -8.76 15.07
C VAL A 150 -3.00 -7.97 13.98
N ILE A 151 -2.12 -8.61 13.20
CA ILE A 151 -1.42 -7.95 12.08
C ILE A 151 -2.43 -7.40 11.06
N ALA A 152 -3.40 -8.22 10.66
CA ALA A 152 -4.44 -7.84 9.71
C ALA A 152 -5.31 -6.69 10.23
N LEU A 153 -5.61 -6.64 11.53
CA LEU A 153 -6.35 -5.54 12.15
C LEU A 153 -5.54 -4.24 12.14
N VAL A 154 -4.25 -4.28 12.49
CA VAL A 154 -3.36 -3.10 12.40
C VAL A 154 -3.31 -2.57 10.96
N MET A 155 -3.16 -3.46 9.97
CA MET A 155 -3.17 -3.07 8.55
C MET A 155 -4.51 -2.51 8.09
N PHE A 156 -5.64 -3.10 8.51
CA PHE A 156 -6.97 -2.58 8.20
C PHE A 156 -7.24 -1.20 8.83
N LEU A 157 -6.66 -0.92 10.00
CA LEU A 157 -6.71 0.41 10.61
C LEU A 157 -5.84 1.43 9.84
N ALA A 158 -4.65 1.02 9.37
CA ALA A 158 -3.76 1.85 8.57
C ALA A 158 -4.36 2.20 7.19
N ASP A 159 -4.97 1.21 6.53
CA ASP A 159 -5.59 1.32 5.20
C ASP A 159 -6.84 2.21 5.15
N ARG A 160 -7.30 2.72 6.30
CA ARG A 160 -8.54 3.50 6.40
C ARG A 160 -8.51 4.83 5.61
N TRP A 161 -7.33 5.31 5.19
CA TRP A 161 -7.20 6.52 4.36
C TRP A 161 -7.58 6.30 2.89
N ASP A 162 -7.09 5.22 2.26
CA ASP A 162 -7.38 4.86 0.88
C ASP A 162 -7.62 3.34 0.76
N PRO A 163 -8.83 2.85 1.12
CA PRO A 163 -9.03 1.43 1.39
C PRO A 163 -8.87 0.51 0.17
N GLN A 164 -7.92 -0.42 0.28
CA GLN A 164 -7.68 -1.44 -0.74
C GLN A 164 -8.89 -2.36 -0.94
N PRO A 165 -9.07 -2.93 -2.15
CA PRO A 165 -10.01 -4.02 -2.37
C PRO A 165 -9.68 -5.25 -1.51
N PHE A 166 -10.65 -5.71 -0.71
CA PHE A 166 -10.53 -6.87 0.16
C PHE A 166 -9.94 -8.15 -0.47
N PRO A 167 -10.24 -8.52 -1.74
CA PRO A 167 -9.60 -9.68 -2.38
C PRO A 167 -8.08 -9.59 -2.50
N LEU A 168 -7.51 -8.40 -2.59
CA LEU A 168 -6.06 -8.20 -2.68
C LEU A 168 -5.39 -8.41 -1.32
N LEU A 169 -6.06 -8.04 -0.23
CA LEU A 169 -5.61 -8.31 1.13
C LEU A 169 -5.64 -9.83 1.41
N ILE A 170 -6.66 -10.54 0.92
CA ILE A 170 -6.71 -12.02 0.95
C ILE A 170 -5.54 -12.62 0.17
N ILE A 171 -5.30 -12.17 -1.07
CA ILE A 171 -4.19 -12.65 -1.90
C ILE A 171 -2.84 -12.45 -1.22
N ALA A 172 -2.62 -11.31 -0.57
CA ALA A 172 -1.40 -11.03 0.19
C ALA A 172 -1.19 -12.08 1.30
N VAL A 173 -2.20 -12.30 2.15
CA VAL A 173 -2.15 -13.30 3.24
C VAL A 173 -1.95 -14.71 2.69
N PHE A 174 -2.73 -15.13 1.68
CA PHE A 174 -2.66 -16.49 1.14
C PHE A 174 -1.36 -16.74 0.36
N TRP A 175 -0.78 -15.74 -0.30
CA TRP A 175 0.55 -15.87 -0.90
C TRP A 175 1.60 -16.18 0.16
N GLY A 176 1.60 -15.42 1.27
CA GLY A 176 2.48 -15.65 2.41
C GLY A 176 2.31 -17.05 3.00
N ALA A 177 1.07 -17.38 3.36
CA ALA A 177 0.71 -18.60 4.09
C ALA A 177 0.86 -19.88 3.27
N ALA A 178 0.59 -19.84 1.96
CA ALA A 178 0.70 -21.00 1.09
C ALA A 178 2.03 -21.01 0.33
N ILE A 179 2.16 -20.09 -0.64
CA ILE A 179 3.21 -20.15 -1.67
C ILE A 179 4.58 -19.87 -1.08
N ALA A 180 4.74 -18.76 -0.36
CA ALA A 180 6.02 -18.38 0.22
C ALA A 180 6.47 -19.38 1.29
N ALA A 181 5.59 -19.73 2.24
CA ALA A 181 5.89 -20.71 3.28
C ALA A 181 6.28 -22.10 2.71
N PHE A 182 5.54 -22.63 1.73
CA PHE A 182 5.79 -23.95 1.18
C PHE A 182 7.07 -24.01 0.32
N ILE A 183 7.30 -23.01 -0.55
CA ILE A 183 8.54 -22.94 -1.34
C ILE A 183 9.75 -22.79 -0.41
N SER A 184 9.68 -21.89 0.57
CA SER A 184 10.77 -21.69 1.53
C SER A 184 11.05 -22.92 2.37
N PHE A 185 10.01 -23.65 2.82
CA PHE A 185 10.18 -24.91 3.53
C PHE A 185 11.03 -25.91 2.75
N TRP A 186 10.73 -26.12 1.46
CA TRP A 186 11.48 -27.05 0.62
C TRP A 186 12.90 -26.57 0.30
N ILE A 187 13.07 -25.31 -0.10
CA ILE A 187 14.40 -24.78 -0.48
C ILE A 187 15.30 -24.69 0.76
N ASN A 188 14.81 -24.24 1.92
CA ASN A 188 15.61 -24.23 3.16
C ASN A 188 15.97 -25.65 3.60
N SER A 189 15.06 -26.62 3.49
CA SER A 189 15.37 -28.03 3.80
C SER A 189 16.46 -28.59 2.87
N PHE A 190 16.38 -28.29 1.58
CA PHE A 190 17.39 -28.68 0.59
C PHE A 190 18.75 -28.00 0.85
N ASN A 191 18.76 -26.70 1.18
CA ASN A 191 19.99 -25.96 1.47
C ASN A 191 20.66 -26.44 2.77
N SER A 192 19.88 -26.79 3.80
CA SER A 192 20.40 -27.44 5.02
C SER A 192 21.01 -28.80 4.72
N LEU A 193 20.34 -29.63 3.89
CA LEU A 193 20.87 -30.91 3.45
C LEU A 193 22.17 -30.75 2.64
N LEU A 194 22.20 -29.82 1.68
CA LEU A 194 23.39 -29.51 0.88
C LEU A 194 24.56 -29.00 1.75
N THR A 195 24.26 -28.15 2.75
CA THR A 195 25.26 -27.69 3.73
C THR A 195 25.85 -28.87 4.50
N TRP A 196 25.02 -29.82 4.95
CA TRP A 196 25.49 -31.06 5.58
C TRP A 196 26.39 -31.86 4.63
N TRP A 197 25.98 -32.09 3.39
CA TRP A 197 26.78 -32.84 2.41
C TRP A 197 28.17 -32.23 2.16
N ILE A 198 28.26 -30.90 2.10
CA ILE A 198 29.52 -30.18 1.84
C ILE A 198 30.41 -30.11 3.08
N THR A 199 29.83 -29.88 4.27
CA THR A 199 30.59 -29.52 5.48
C THR A 199 30.72 -30.66 6.50
N GLN A 200 29.83 -31.66 6.45
CA GLN A 200 29.67 -32.74 7.42
C GLN A 200 29.59 -32.23 8.88
N SER A 201 29.00 -31.03 9.07
CA SER A 201 28.99 -30.30 10.34
C SER A 201 27.59 -29.83 10.72
N GLU A 202 27.08 -30.31 11.86
CA GLU A 202 25.76 -29.92 12.37
C GLU A 202 25.74 -28.45 12.76
N ALA A 203 26.84 -27.93 13.31
CA ALA A 203 27.01 -26.53 13.64
C ALA A 203 26.97 -25.63 12.38
N ALA A 204 27.52 -26.09 11.25
CA ALA A 204 27.42 -25.37 9.98
C ALA A 204 25.97 -25.34 9.47
N VAL A 205 25.22 -26.45 9.56
CA VAL A 205 23.80 -26.50 9.19
C VAL A 205 22.95 -25.60 10.11
N ALA A 206 23.19 -25.67 11.43
CA ALA A 206 22.51 -24.88 12.44
C ALA A 206 22.79 -23.37 12.34
N PHE A 207 23.87 -22.96 11.67
CA PHE A 207 24.16 -21.56 11.35
C PHE A 207 23.64 -21.16 9.97
N VAL A 208 24.09 -21.84 8.90
CA VAL A 208 23.80 -21.47 7.50
C VAL A 208 22.31 -21.57 7.20
N GLY A 209 21.61 -22.58 7.72
CA GLY A 209 20.17 -22.75 7.54
C GLY A 209 19.36 -21.53 8.01
N PRO A 210 19.33 -21.22 9.33
CA PRO A 210 18.54 -20.11 9.85
C PRO A 210 19.16 -18.73 9.60
N VAL A 211 20.49 -18.56 9.64
CA VAL A 211 21.10 -17.21 9.56
C VAL A 211 21.28 -16.72 8.11
N ILE A 212 21.45 -17.63 7.14
CA ILE A 212 21.75 -17.26 5.75
C ILE A 212 20.64 -17.72 4.79
N SER A 213 20.33 -19.01 4.76
CA SER A 213 19.35 -19.56 3.80
C SER A 213 17.95 -19.00 4.06
N ALA A 214 17.45 -19.06 5.29
CA ALA A 214 16.09 -18.63 5.60
C ALA A 214 15.84 -17.16 5.23
N PRO A 215 16.64 -16.16 5.67
CA PRO A 215 16.46 -14.77 5.24
C PRO A 215 16.52 -14.57 3.72
N LEU A 216 17.46 -15.22 3.03
CA LEU A 216 17.55 -15.07 1.57
C LEU A 216 16.33 -15.66 0.86
N VAL A 217 16.02 -16.92 1.14
CA VAL A 217 14.95 -17.68 0.47
C VAL A 217 13.58 -17.11 0.81
N GLU A 218 13.32 -16.85 2.08
CA GLU A 218 12.02 -16.40 2.55
C GLU A 218 11.70 -14.97 2.14
N GLU A 219 12.63 -14.02 2.27
CA GLU A 219 12.32 -12.64 1.85
C GLU A 219 12.17 -12.56 0.32
N ILE A 220 12.87 -13.38 -0.47
CA ILE A 220 12.61 -13.53 -1.91
C ILE A 220 11.19 -14.05 -2.15
N THR A 221 10.81 -15.19 -1.58
CA THR A 221 9.50 -15.83 -1.87
C THR A 221 8.32 -14.99 -1.37
N LYS A 222 8.45 -14.34 -0.20
CA LYS A 222 7.52 -13.32 0.29
C LYS A 222 7.47 -12.13 -0.68
N GLY A 223 8.63 -11.59 -1.05
CA GLY A 223 8.76 -10.45 -1.96
C GLY A 223 8.18 -10.67 -3.37
N LEU A 224 8.23 -11.90 -3.90
CA LEU A 224 7.56 -12.24 -5.17
C LEU A 224 6.04 -12.02 -5.11
N GLY A 225 5.42 -12.10 -3.93
CA GLY A 225 4.00 -11.77 -3.72
C GLY A 225 3.71 -10.27 -3.86
N LEU A 226 4.64 -9.41 -3.44
CA LEU A 226 4.56 -7.97 -3.69
C LEU A 226 4.61 -7.69 -5.20
N LEU A 227 5.49 -8.37 -5.94
CA LEU A 227 5.57 -8.22 -7.39
C LEU A 227 4.30 -8.73 -8.09
N LEU A 228 3.73 -9.85 -7.66
CA LEU A 228 2.45 -10.34 -8.15
C LEU A 228 1.34 -9.30 -7.95
N LEU A 229 1.22 -8.75 -6.74
CA LEU A 229 0.23 -7.70 -6.43
C LEU A 229 0.49 -6.42 -7.22
N MET A 230 1.75 -6.06 -7.48
CA MET A 230 2.11 -4.91 -8.31
C MET A 230 1.73 -5.09 -9.79
N VAL A 231 1.72 -6.33 -10.32
CA VAL A 231 1.13 -6.64 -11.64
C VAL A 231 -0.39 -6.62 -11.58
N LEU A 232 -0.98 -7.47 -10.72
CA LEU A 232 -2.40 -7.79 -10.66
C LEU A 232 -3.26 -6.60 -10.21
N ALA A 233 -2.69 -5.77 -9.33
CA ALA A 233 -3.31 -4.64 -8.69
C ALA A 233 -2.57 -3.32 -8.96
N ARG A 234 -2.00 -3.16 -10.17
CA ARG A 234 -1.26 -1.94 -10.56
C ARG A 234 -2.01 -0.62 -10.27
N ARG A 235 -3.35 -0.58 -10.30
CA ARG A 235 -4.17 0.60 -9.93
C ARG A 235 -4.15 0.91 -8.42
N TYR A 236 -3.95 -0.09 -7.59
CA TYR A 236 -4.03 -0.02 -6.13
C TYR A 236 -2.64 0.00 -5.47
N PHE A 237 -1.59 -0.36 -6.21
CA PHE A 237 -0.20 -0.17 -5.81
C PHE A 237 0.30 1.23 -6.24
N ASN A 238 0.07 2.23 -5.39
CA ASN A 238 0.27 3.66 -5.67
C ASN A 238 1.38 4.30 -4.82
N GLY A 239 1.89 3.62 -3.80
CA GLY A 239 3.14 4.00 -3.15
C GLY A 239 3.53 3.23 -1.89
N PRO A 240 4.32 3.87 -1.00
CA PRO A 240 4.97 3.18 0.12
C PRO A 240 3.98 2.58 1.12
N LEU A 241 2.84 3.24 1.36
CA LEU A 241 1.82 2.74 2.30
C LEU A 241 1.16 1.46 1.80
N ASP A 242 0.78 1.41 0.51
CA ASP A 242 0.22 0.19 -0.09
C ASP A 242 1.26 -0.95 -0.05
N GLY A 243 2.51 -0.64 -0.39
CA GLY A 243 3.62 -1.60 -0.31
C GLY A 243 3.86 -2.14 1.10
N LEU A 244 3.79 -1.27 2.12
CA LEU A 244 3.83 -1.67 3.53
C LEU A 244 2.66 -2.61 3.85
N ILE A 245 1.43 -2.22 3.54
CA ILE A 245 0.21 -3.00 3.85
C ILE A 245 0.26 -4.39 3.21
N TYR A 246 0.57 -4.47 1.91
CA TYR A 246 0.68 -5.75 1.22
C TYR A 246 1.86 -6.58 1.74
N GLY A 247 3.00 -5.95 2.05
CA GLY A 247 4.17 -6.64 2.58
C GLY A 247 3.91 -7.23 3.97
N ALA A 248 3.32 -6.44 4.86
CA ALA A 248 2.92 -6.84 6.20
C ALA A 248 1.93 -8.02 6.21
N LEU A 249 0.96 -8.02 5.28
CA LEU A 249 0.00 -9.12 5.14
C LEU A 249 0.63 -10.39 4.56
N ILE A 250 1.56 -10.28 3.61
CA ILE A 250 2.36 -11.43 3.14
C ILE A 250 3.22 -11.98 4.29
N GLY A 251 3.91 -11.11 5.03
CA GLY A 251 4.72 -11.50 6.18
C GLY A 251 3.88 -12.16 7.29
N GLY A 252 2.72 -11.60 7.61
CA GLY A 252 1.78 -12.18 8.58
C GLY A 252 1.20 -13.52 8.12
N GLY A 253 0.89 -13.67 6.82
CA GLY A 253 0.47 -14.94 6.25
C GLY A 253 1.56 -16.01 6.34
N PHE A 254 2.81 -15.65 6.01
CA PHE A 254 3.95 -16.54 6.17
C PHE A 254 4.13 -16.95 7.65
N ALA A 255 4.11 -15.97 8.56
CA ALA A 255 4.23 -16.17 10.00
C ALA A 255 3.13 -17.08 10.56
N PHE A 256 1.91 -17.05 10.01
CA PHE A 256 0.84 -17.98 10.38
C PHE A 256 1.26 -19.44 10.15
N THR A 257 1.62 -19.80 8.92
CA THR A 257 2.01 -21.19 8.59
C THR A 257 3.30 -21.60 9.30
N GLU A 258 4.27 -20.70 9.38
CA GLU A 258 5.55 -20.98 10.05
C GLU A 258 5.37 -21.17 11.57
N ASN A 259 4.57 -20.33 12.24
CA ASN A 259 4.32 -20.45 13.67
C ASN A 259 3.60 -21.76 14.02
N ILE A 260 2.73 -22.30 13.16
CA ILE A 260 2.16 -23.64 13.38
C ILE A 260 3.27 -24.68 13.50
N LEU A 261 4.25 -24.66 12.59
CA LEU A 261 5.38 -25.60 12.60
C LEU A 261 6.29 -25.41 13.83
N TYR A 262 6.46 -24.19 14.31
CA TYR A 262 7.19 -23.95 15.57
C TYR A 262 6.39 -24.42 16.79
N TYR A 263 5.08 -24.21 16.83
CA TYR A 263 4.23 -24.62 17.94
C TYR A 263 4.12 -26.15 18.03
N THR A 264 4.07 -26.87 16.90
CA THR A 264 4.12 -28.34 16.90
C THR A 264 5.49 -28.88 17.33
N ARG A 265 6.61 -28.23 16.97
CA ARG A 265 7.93 -28.60 17.52
C ARG A 265 8.02 -28.34 19.02
N GLY A 266 7.43 -27.23 19.49
CA GLY A 266 7.33 -26.93 20.93
C GLY A 266 6.52 -28.00 21.67
N LEU A 267 5.40 -28.43 21.09
CA LEU A 267 4.59 -29.55 21.59
C LEU A 267 5.38 -30.85 21.72
N GLU A 268 6.19 -31.19 20.71
CA GLU A 268 7.04 -32.39 20.71
C GLU A 268 8.14 -32.32 21.78
N ALA A 269 8.69 -31.12 22.04
CA ALA A 269 9.76 -30.93 23.01
C ALA A 269 9.29 -30.86 24.47
N MET A 270 8.16 -30.18 24.74
CA MET A 270 7.71 -29.85 26.12
C MET A 270 6.19 -29.90 26.31
N GLY A 271 5.45 -30.58 25.42
CA GLY A 271 3.99 -30.67 25.52
C GLY A 271 3.29 -29.30 25.41
N GLY A 272 2.17 -29.15 26.14
CA GLY A 272 1.39 -27.91 26.13
C GLY A 272 2.19 -26.67 26.54
N ASP A 273 3.14 -26.81 27.46
CA ASP A 273 4.01 -25.70 27.89
C ASP A 273 4.94 -25.25 26.76
N GLY A 274 5.41 -26.17 25.92
CA GLY A 274 6.20 -25.83 24.73
C GLY A 274 5.39 -25.10 23.65
N VAL A 275 4.10 -25.39 23.52
CA VAL A 275 3.17 -24.58 22.69
C VAL A 275 3.05 -23.18 23.26
N LEU A 276 2.80 -23.06 24.58
CA LEU A 276 2.63 -21.77 25.26
C LEU A 276 3.89 -20.89 25.18
N ILE A 277 5.07 -21.45 25.48
CA ILE A 277 6.36 -20.75 25.37
C ILE A 277 6.58 -20.28 23.93
N SER A 278 6.36 -21.16 22.95
CA SER A 278 6.53 -20.78 21.54
C SER A 278 5.54 -19.70 21.10
N PHE A 279 4.29 -19.74 21.58
CA PHE A 279 3.29 -18.71 21.33
C PHE A 279 3.66 -17.36 21.94
N VAL A 280 4.11 -17.33 23.20
CA VAL A 280 4.56 -16.07 23.83
C VAL A 280 5.76 -15.50 23.08
N MET A 281 6.79 -16.32 22.83
CA MET A 281 8.03 -15.87 22.20
C MET A 281 7.85 -15.43 20.74
N ARG A 282 7.09 -16.17 19.93
CA ARG A 282 6.89 -15.87 18.50
C ARG A 282 5.60 -15.13 18.19
N GLY A 283 4.49 -15.58 18.75
CA GLY A 283 3.15 -15.08 18.46
C GLY A 283 2.77 -13.79 19.17
N VAL A 284 3.48 -13.43 20.26
CA VAL A 284 3.26 -12.20 21.03
C VAL A 284 4.48 -11.27 20.98
N LEU A 285 5.66 -11.73 21.42
CA LEU A 285 6.84 -10.87 21.54
C LEU A 285 7.50 -10.54 20.18
N ASN A 286 7.47 -11.47 19.21
CA ASN A 286 7.91 -11.25 17.82
C ASN A 286 6.75 -11.18 16.82
N ILE A 287 5.58 -10.69 17.26
CA ILE A 287 4.35 -10.71 16.45
C ILE A 287 4.48 -9.97 15.11
N PHE A 288 5.35 -8.94 15.02
CA PHE A 288 5.49 -8.12 13.82
C PHE A 288 6.74 -8.44 12.97
N GLY A 289 7.70 -9.26 13.41
CA GLY A 289 8.99 -9.44 12.73
C GLY A 289 8.87 -9.69 11.22
N HIS A 290 8.20 -10.79 10.81
CA HIS A 290 7.96 -11.07 9.38
C HIS A 290 7.17 -9.98 8.66
N ALA A 291 6.25 -9.30 9.34
CA ALA A 291 5.51 -8.19 8.74
C ALA A 291 6.42 -6.98 8.47
N ILE A 292 7.38 -6.71 9.35
CA ILE A 292 8.38 -5.63 9.24
C ILE A 292 9.37 -5.92 8.10
N TYR A 293 9.91 -7.14 8.01
CA TYR A 293 10.93 -7.49 7.02
C TYR A 293 10.42 -7.31 5.58
N VAL A 294 9.23 -7.85 5.29
CA VAL A 294 8.59 -7.70 3.96
C VAL A 294 8.06 -6.28 3.75
N SER A 295 7.60 -5.58 4.81
CA SER A 295 7.24 -4.17 4.73
C SER A 295 8.38 -3.30 4.23
N ALA A 296 9.63 -3.55 4.66
CA ALA A 296 10.78 -2.77 4.22
C ALA A 296 10.96 -2.84 2.69
N THR A 297 10.82 -4.05 2.13
CA THR A 297 10.81 -4.26 0.67
C THR A 297 9.65 -3.52 0.01
N GLY A 298 8.44 -3.66 0.56
CA GLY A 298 7.23 -3.03 0.05
C GLY A 298 7.29 -1.50 0.04
N ILE A 299 7.81 -0.88 1.10
CA ILE A 299 8.01 0.57 1.23
C ILE A 299 8.93 1.08 0.11
N ILE A 300 10.05 0.41 -0.14
CA ILE A 300 11.03 0.81 -1.16
C ILE A 300 10.46 0.66 -2.57
N VAL A 301 9.86 -0.50 -2.88
CA VAL A 301 9.20 -0.76 -4.18
C VAL A 301 8.06 0.25 -4.41
N GLY A 302 7.24 0.52 -3.39
CA GLY A 302 6.18 1.51 -3.41
C GLY A 302 6.68 2.93 -3.65
N PHE A 303 7.71 3.37 -2.92
CA PHE A 303 8.31 4.69 -3.09
C PHE A 303 8.84 4.89 -4.51
N VAL A 304 9.56 3.91 -5.04
CA VAL A 304 10.12 3.96 -6.39
C VAL A 304 9.01 3.91 -7.45
N ALA A 305 8.00 3.06 -7.28
CA ALA A 305 6.84 3.03 -8.19
C ALA A 305 6.10 4.37 -8.24
N ARG A 306 5.90 5.02 -7.08
CA ARG A 306 5.28 6.35 -6.95
C ARG A 306 6.10 7.47 -7.60
N LYS A 307 7.42 7.40 -7.50
CA LYS A 307 8.32 8.49 -7.89
C LYS A 307 8.82 8.39 -9.34
N TRP A 308 9.13 7.19 -9.80
CA TRP A 308 9.79 6.94 -11.10
C TRP A 308 9.00 6.00 -12.02
N GLY A 309 7.82 5.56 -11.59
CA GLY A 309 6.91 4.75 -12.39
C GLY A 309 7.04 3.25 -12.12
N THR A 310 6.04 2.52 -12.58
CA THR A 310 5.82 1.11 -12.25
C THR A 310 7.01 0.23 -12.67
N ALA A 311 7.60 0.48 -13.84
CA ALA A 311 8.74 -0.29 -14.34
C ALA A 311 9.97 -0.19 -13.41
N MET A 312 10.26 1.00 -12.87
CA MET A 312 11.36 1.19 -11.92
C MET A 312 11.09 0.48 -10.59
N GLY A 313 9.83 0.38 -10.15
CA GLY A 313 9.48 -0.37 -8.94
C GLY A 313 9.71 -1.88 -9.07
N PHE A 314 9.52 -2.46 -10.27
CA PHE A 314 9.96 -3.83 -10.56
C PHE A 314 11.49 -3.95 -10.52
N LEU A 315 12.22 -3.00 -11.15
CA LEU A 315 13.69 -3.06 -11.23
C LEU A 315 14.37 -2.86 -9.87
N VAL A 316 13.78 -2.11 -8.93
CA VAL A 316 14.34 -1.94 -7.58
C VAL A 316 14.10 -3.13 -6.65
N PHE A 317 13.36 -4.16 -7.08
CA PHE A 317 13.01 -5.31 -6.24
C PHE A 317 14.22 -5.95 -5.55
N ILE A 318 15.28 -6.25 -6.29
CA ILE A 318 16.49 -6.90 -5.75
C ILE A 318 17.15 -6.08 -4.63
N PRO A 319 17.51 -4.80 -4.81
CA PRO A 319 18.04 -4.00 -3.71
C PRO A 319 17.00 -3.68 -2.62
N ALA A 320 15.70 -3.70 -2.92
CA ALA A 320 14.64 -3.50 -1.92
C ALA A 320 14.52 -4.67 -0.92
N LEU A 321 14.96 -5.88 -1.29
CA LEU A 321 14.99 -7.04 -0.38
C LEU A 321 16.04 -6.91 0.73
N ILE A 322 17.14 -6.20 0.47
CA ILE A 322 18.32 -6.18 1.35
C ILE A 322 17.98 -5.78 2.80
N PRO A 323 17.21 -4.72 3.08
CA PRO A 323 16.90 -4.35 4.47
C PRO A 323 16.06 -5.41 5.20
N GLY A 324 15.10 -6.05 4.52
CA GLY A 324 14.30 -7.14 5.09
C GLY A 324 15.16 -8.36 5.40
N MET A 325 16.00 -8.78 4.44
CA MET A 325 16.95 -9.88 4.60
C MET A 325 17.92 -9.64 5.76
N LEU A 326 18.46 -8.42 5.89
CA LEU A 326 19.40 -8.08 6.97
C LEU A 326 18.71 -8.09 8.34
N LEU A 327 17.51 -7.51 8.47
CA LEU A 327 16.77 -7.55 9.74
C LEU A 327 16.42 -8.99 10.15
N HIS A 328 15.97 -9.81 9.21
CA HIS A 328 15.67 -11.22 9.45
C HIS A 328 16.94 -12.03 9.79
N ALA A 329 18.05 -11.82 9.08
CA ALA A 329 19.33 -12.47 9.38
C ALA A 329 19.88 -12.06 10.76
N LEU A 330 19.74 -10.79 11.15
CA LEU A 330 20.13 -10.31 12.47
C LEU A 330 19.28 -10.93 13.59
N TRP A 331 17.97 -11.06 13.37
CA TRP A 331 17.06 -11.75 14.30
C TRP A 331 17.46 -13.23 14.47
N ASN A 332 17.67 -13.95 13.38
CA ASN A 332 18.05 -15.37 13.42
C ASN A 332 19.48 -15.57 13.98
N LEU A 333 20.41 -14.65 13.72
CA LEU A 333 21.74 -14.65 14.32
C LEU A 333 21.67 -14.45 15.84
N ALA A 334 20.91 -13.46 16.30
CA ALA A 334 20.71 -13.22 17.73
C ALA A 334 20.05 -14.41 18.43
N ALA A 335 19.05 -15.03 17.80
CA ALA A 335 18.41 -16.26 18.29
C ALA A 335 19.41 -17.43 18.41
N THR A 336 20.28 -17.59 17.41
CA THR A 336 21.28 -18.67 17.35
C THR A 336 22.38 -18.48 18.39
N LEU A 337 22.91 -17.25 18.53
CA LEU A 337 23.94 -16.92 19.52
C LEU A 337 23.41 -16.84 20.96
N GLY A 338 22.13 -16.54 21.13
CA GLY A 338 21.48 -16.38 22.44
C GLY A 338 21.10 -17.68 23.16
N GLY A 339 21.40 -18.85 22.59
CA GLY A 339 20.95 -20.18 23.05
C GLY A 339 21.28 -20.51 24.50
N GLY A 340 20.42 -20.08 25.44
CA GLY A 340 20.56 -20.26 26.89
C GLY A 340 20.97 -19.01 27.67
N ASN A 341 21.40 -17.93 27.01
CA ASN A 341 21.78 -16.69 27.68
C ASN A 341 20.57 -15.74 27.82
N GLY A 342 19.96 -15.72 29.01
CA GLY A 342 18.80 -14.88 29.32
C GLY A 342 19.02 -13.38 29.06
N LEU A 343 20.24 -12.85 29.23
CA LEU A 343 20.53 -11.44 28.94
C LEU A 343 20.46 -11.15 27.42
N VAL A 344 21.00 -12.06 26.59
CA VAL A 344 20.94 -11.92 25.13
C VAL A 344 19.49 -11.99 24.64
N LEU A 345 18.69 -12.91 25.18
CA LEU A 345 17.26 -13.00 24.86
C LEU A 345 16.51 -11.72 25.26
N VAL A 346 16.74 -11.18 26.46
CA VAL A 346 16.11 -9.92 26.89
C VAL A 346 16.49 -8.76 25.96
N VAL A 347 17.78 -8.59 25.63
CA VAL A 347 18.24 -7.54 24.71
C VAL A 347 17.62 -7.71 23.31
N MET A 348 17.56 -8.94 22.80
CA MET A 348 16.96 -9.26 21.50
C MET A 348 15.47 -8.87 21.42
N TYR A 349 14.66 -9.25 22.42
CA TYR A 349 13.24 -8.86 22.46
C TYR A 349 13.02 -7.36 22.72
N LEU A 350 13.92 -6.69 23.46
CA LEU A 350 13.86 -5.22 23.62
C LEU A 350 14.15 -4.49 22.29
N LEU A 351 15.10 -4.99 21.49
CA LEU A 351 15.40 -4.45 20.16
C LEU A 351 14.24 -4.68 19.18
N GLU A 352 13.59 -5.85 19.20
CA GLU A 352 12.40 -6.11 18.39
C GLU A 352 11.19 -5.28 18.81
N ALA A 353 10.99 -5.07 20.12
CA ALA A 353 9.97 -4.15 20.61
C ALA A 353 10.22 -2.70 20.11
N LEU A 354 11.48 -2.25 20.12
CA LEU A 354 11.86 -0.94 19.56
C LEU A 354 11.63 -0.90 18.03
N LEU A 355 12.01 -1.95 17.30
CA LEU A 355 11.80 -2.05 15.85
C LEU A 355 10.31 -2.01 15.49
N SER A 356 9.49 -2.73 16.25
CA SER A 356 8.02 -2.72 16.14
C SER A 356 7.42 -1.33 16.40
N LEU A 357 7.91 -0.60 17.41
CA LEU A 357 7.49 0.78 17.68
C LEU A 357 7.91 1.75 16.56
N LEU A 358 9.14 1.61 16.04
CA LEU A 358 9.62 2.39 14.89
C LEU A 358 8.78 2.13 13.63
N TRP A 359 8.46 0.87 13.34
CA TRP A 359 7.59 0.48 12.23
C TRP A 359 6.17 1.06 12.38
N MET A 360 5.60 1.05 13.59
CA MET A 360 4.33 1.72 13.87
C MET A 360 4.40 3.24 13.63
N GLY A 361 5.52 3.86 14.00
CA GLY A 361 5.81 5.26 13.67
C GLY A 361 5.89 5.52 12.17
N VAL A 362 6.50 4.61 11.40
CA VAL A 362 6.55 4.67 9.93
C VAL A 362 5.14 4.56 9.32
N ILE A 363 4.28 3.68 9.82
CA ILE A 363 2.87 3.59 9.38
C ILE A 363 2.17 4.94 9.53
N VAL A 364 2.27 5.58 10.71
CA VAL A 364 1.65 6.89 10.97
C VAL A 364 2.24 7.98 10.07
N ALA A 365 3.55 7.99 9.86
CA ALA A 365 4.23 8.93 8.98
C ALA A 365 3.78 8.78 7.51
N LEU A 366 3.62 7.54 7.02
CA LEU A 366 3.16 7.26 5.66
C LEU A 366 1.69 7.64 5.45
N ILE A 367 0.81 7.39 6.43
CA ILE A 367 -0.59 7.86 6.38
C ILE A 367 -0.65 9.40 6.31
N TRP A 368 0.25 10.10 7.01
CA TRP A 368 0.30 11.56 6.95
C TRP A 368 0.85 12.07 5.61
N ASP A 369 1.90 11.45 5.07
CA ASP A 369 2.41 11.77 3.72
C ASP A 369 1.33 11.53 2.65
N GLU A 370 0.53 10.46 2.77
CA GLU A 370 -0.58 10.18 1.85
C GLU A 370 -1.66 11.27 1.88
N SER A 371 -2.05 11.72 3.08
CA SER A 371 -2.99 12.84 3.26
C SER A 371 -2.42 14.15 2.68
N ARG A 372 -1.13 14.42 2.89
CA ARG A 372 -0.45 15.60 2.34
C ARG A 372 -0.38 15.54 0.81
N LEU A 373 0.01 14.39 0.24
CA LEU A 373 0.07 14.17 -1.20
C LEU A 373 -1.32 14.32 -1.84
N THR A 374 -2.35 13.76 -1.21
CA THR A 374 -3.75 13.95 -1.62
C THR A 374 -4.09 15.44 -1.70
N ARG A 375 -3.75 16.23 -0.67
CA ARG A 375 -4.03 17.69 -0.64
C ARG A 375 -3.35 18.44 -1.78
N VAL A 376 -2.07 18.14 -2.02
CA VAL A 376 -1.31 18.78 -3.11
C VAL A 376 -1.92 18.45 -4.47
N ARG A 377 -2.22 17.17 -4.73
CA ARG A 377 -2.76 16.73 -6.03
C ARG A 377 -4.19 17.21 -6.28
N LEU A 378 -5.03 17.29 -5.26
CA LEU A 378 -6.35 17.93 -5.38
C LEU A 378 -6.25 19.45 -5.55
N GLY A 379 -5.24 20.08 -4.93
CA GLY A 379 -4.90 21.48 -5.13
C GLY A 379 -4.55 21.82 -6.58
N ASP A 380 -3.85 20.93 -7.30
CA ASP A 380 -3.55 21.08 -8.73
C ASP A 380 -4.85 21.22 -9.56
N TYR A 381 -5.94 20.51 -9.19
CA TYR A 381 -7.25 20.62 -9.85
C TYR A 381 -8.08 21.82 -9.38
N ALA A 382 -7.97 22.22 -8.11
CA ALA A 382 -8.65 23.42 -7.60
C ALA A 382 -8.13 24.70 -8.27
N ASN A 383 -6.82 24.79 -8.46
CA ASN A 383 -6.18 25.86 -9.22
C ASN A 383 -6.57 25.89 -10.72
N GLN A 384 -7.25 24.85 -11.23
CA GLN A 384 -7.84 24.80 -12.59
C GLN A 384 -9.38 24.86 -12.60
N GLY A 385 -10.04 25.05 -11.45
CA GLY A 385 -11.48 25.28 -11.35
C GLY A 385 -12.37 24.03 -11.29
N TRP A 386 -11.79 22.84 -11.11
CA TRP A 386 -12.57 21.59 -10.93
C TRP A 386 -13.08 21.40 -9.49
N LEU A 387 -12.34 21.95 -8.52
CA LEU A 387 -12.64 21.93 -7.08
C LEU A 387 -12.49 23.35 -6.51
N THR A 388 -13.17 23.62 -5.40
CA THR A 388 -12.86 24.76 -4.53
C THR A 388 -11.74 24.40 -3.55
N HIS A 389 -11.02 25.39 -3.02
CA HIS A 389 -9.92 25.15 -2.07
C HIS A 389 -10.44 24.62 -0.72
N GLU A 390 -11.66 24.99 -0.36
CA GLU A 390 -12.41 24.48 0.80
C GLU A 390 -12.77 22.98 0.61
N GLU A 391 -13.20 22.58 -0.60
CA GLU A 391 -13.39 21.17 -0.93
C GLU A 391 -12.07 20.38 -0.87
N VAL A 392 -10.93 20.96 -1.30
CA VAL A 392 -9.62 20.30 -1.15
C VAL A 392 -9.31 20.00 0.32
N ASP A 393 -9.52 20.96 1.22
CA ASP A 393 -9.27 20.76 2.65
C ASP A 393 -10.28 19.79 3.30
N MET A 394 -11.53 19.77 2.83
CA MET A 394 -12.52 18.77 3.22
C MET A 394 -12.13 17.36 2.76
N LEU A 395 -11.71 17.21 1.50
CA LEU A 395 -11.39 15.92 0.87
C LEU A 395 -10.03 15.37 1.27
N ALA A 396 -9.06 16.22 1.59
CA ALA A 396 -7.68 15.81 1.85
C ALA A 396 -7.28 15.75 3.33
N THR A 397 -8.20 16.04 4.27
CA THR A 397 -7.94 15.90 5.72
C THR A 397 -8.87 14.91 6.42
N TRP A 398 -8.39 14.25 7.47
CA TRP A 398 -9.20 13.36 8.32
C TRP A 398 -10.39 14.08 8.97
N LYS A 399 -10.16 15.31 9.46
CA LYS A 399 -11.18 16.16 10.08
C LYS A 399 -12.24 16.54 9.05
N GLY A 400 -11.83 17.08 7.90
CA GLY A 400 -12.69 17.44 6.78
C GLY A 400 -13.55 16.28 6.29
N ARG A 401 -12.95 15.12 6.01
CA ARG A 401 -13.68 13.90 5.59
C ARG A 401 -14.72 13.48 6.64
N ARG A 402 -14.42 13.64 7.94
CA ARG A 402 -15.36 13.32 9.04
C ARG A 402 -16.52 14.32 9.10
N GLU A 403 -16.24 15.60 8.90
CA GLU A 403 -17.23 16.69 8.91
C GLU A 403 -18.13 16.63 7.66
N GLY A 404 -17.57 16.47 6.46
CA GLY A 404 -18.32 16.20 5.23
C GLY A 404 -19.24 14.99 5.35
N LYS A 405 -18.77 13.87 5.94
CA LYS A 405 -19.61 12.68 6.21
C LYS A 405 -20.69 12.89 7.28
N ARG A 406 -20.51 13.85 8.21
CA ARG A 406 -21.52 14.21 9.21
C ARG A 406 -22.60 15.09 8.59
N TRP A 407 -22.19 16.13 7.86
CA TRP A 407 -23.08 16.98 7.07
C TRP A 407 -23.91 16.16 6.06
N ALA A 408 -23.26 15.31 5.27
CA ALA A 408 -23.96 14.42 4.33
C ALA A 408 -24.90 13.42 5.00
N ASN A 409 -24.72 13.10 6.29
CA ASN A 409 -25.66 12.30 7.06
C ASN A 409 -26.91 13.09 7.47
N GLN A 410 -26.81 14.41 7.63
CA GLN A 410 -27.95 15.28 7.97
C GLN A 410 -28.89 15.44 6.76
N ILE A 411 -28.34 15.47 5.54
CA ILE A 411 -29.08 15.57 4.27
C ILE A 411 -29.34 14.20 3.59
N GLY A 412 -29.19 13.08 4.30
CA GLY A 412 -29.37 11.72 3.76
C GLY A 412 -28.29 11.23 2.75
N ALA A 413 -27.54 12.13 2.12
CA ALA A 413 -26.53 11.88 1.08
C ALA A 413 -25.21 11.22 1.53
N LYS A 414 -25.16 10.58 2.71
CA LYS A 414 -23.95 9.94 3.25
C LYS A 414 -23.27 8.93 2.29
N PRO A 415 -24.00 8.11 1.50
CA PRO A 415 -23.39 7.25 0.48
C PRO A 415 -22.73 8.05 -0.65
N VAL A 416 -23.34 9.15 -1.08
CA VAL A 416 -22.81 10.05 -2.12
C VAL A 416 -21.50 10.70 -1.66
N MET A 417 -21.47 11.21 -0.43
CA MET A 417 -20.24 11.77 0.16
C MET A 417 -19.12 10.72 0.32
N LYS A 418 -19.45 9.47 0.64
CA LYS A 418 -18.46 8.37 0.63
C LYS A 418 -17.89 8.13 -0.77
N ARG A 419 -18.72 8.17 -1.83
CA ARG A 419 -18.26 8.09 -3.23
C ARG A 419 -17.36 9.28 -3.58
N PHE A 420 -17.81 10.51 -3.32
CA PHE A 420 -17.09 11.74 -3.61
C PHE A 420 -15.69 11.79 -2.96
N ILE A 421 -15.59 11.41 -1.67
CA ILE A 421 -14.30 11.29 -0.97
C ILE A 421 -13.41 10.23 -1.63
N ARG A 422 -13.95 9.04 -1.95
CA ARG A 422 -13.16 7.95 -2.56
C ARG A 422 -12.68 8.33 -3.96
N GLU A 423 -13.55 8.87 -4.80
CA GLU A 423 -13.24 9.23 -6.18
C GLU A 423 -12.28 10.43 -6.26
N SER A 424 -12.23 11.26 -5.21
CA SER A 424 -11.20 12.30 -5.06
C SER A 424 -9.84 11.72 -4.65
N ALA A 425 -9.81 10.69 -3.79
CA ALA A 425 -8.57 9.97 -3.48
C ALA A 425 -8.03 9.23 -4.72
N ASP A 426 -8.90 8.51 -5.44
CA ASP A 426 -8.59 7.89 -6.73
C ASP A 426 -8.03 8.92 -7.73
N LEU A 427 -8.63 10.12 -7.82
CA LEU A 427 -8.17 11.19 -8.73
C LEU A 427 -6.78 11.72 -8.35
N ALA A 428 -6.50 11.91 -7.06
CA ALA A 428 -5.20 12.32 -6.56
C ALA A 428 -4.11 11.27 -6.86
N SER A 429 -4.44 9.98 -6.69
CA SER A 429 -3.59 8.84 -7.04
C SER A 429 -3.32 8.76 -8.54
N ILE A 430 -4.36 8.88 -9.39
CA ILE A 430 -4.21 8.92 -10.84
C ILE A 430 -3.36 10.12 -11.28
N ARG A 431 -3.53 11.30 -10.66
CA ARG A 431 -2.69 12.46 -10.92
C ARG A 431 -1.21 12.16 -10.64
N GLN A 432 -0.90 11.60 -9.47
CA GLN A 432 0.47 11.23 -9.13
C GLN A 432 1.05 10.19 -10.11
N ARG A 433 0.23 9.22 -10.56
CA ARG A 433 0.64 8.23 -11.57
C ARG A 433 0.95 8.86 -12.92
N LEU A 434 0.14 9.82 -13.40
CA LEU A 434 0.39 10.54 -14.65
C LEU A 434 1.67 11.39 -14.61
N LEU A 435 2.07 11.88 -13.42
CA LEU A 435 3.34 12.58 -13.22
C LEU A 435 4.57 11.64 -13.20
N ALA A 436 4.38 10.35 -12.91
CA ALA A 436 5.45 9.36 -12.76
C ALA A 436 5.62 8.41 -13.97
N ASP A 437 4.52 7.77 -14.42
CA ASP A 437 4.48 6.89 -15.59
C ASP A 437 4.41 7.71 -16.91
N GLY A 438 3.89 8.94 -16.89
CA GLY A 438 3.65 9.79 -18.06
C GLY A 438 2.20 9.74 -18.58
N ALA A 439 1.90 10.48 -19.66
CA ALA A 439 0.56 10.66 -20.22
C ALA A 439 0.01 9.43 -20.98
N ASN A 440 -0.10 8.28 -20.31
CA ASN A 440 -0.69 7.07 -20.86
C ASN A 440 -2.19 7.30 -21.21
N PRO A 441 -2.64 7.10 -22.46
CA PRO A 441 -4.00 7.40 -22.87
C PRO A 441 -5.09 6.71 -22.04
N LYS A 442 -4.86 5.48 -21.55
CA LYS A 442 -5.81 4.76 -20.69
C LYS A 442 -5.95 5.41 -19.31
N VAL A 443 -4.87 6.00 -18.79
CA VAL A 443 -4.86 6.65 -17.48
C VAL A 443 -5.43 8.06 -17.59
N VAL A 444 -5.16 8.79 -18.68
CA VAL A 444 -5.80 10.08 -18.98
C VAL A 444 -7.32 9.91 -19.13
N ALA A 445 -7.79 8.88 -19.84
CA ALA A 445 -9.23 8.60 -19.94
C ALA A 445 -9.89 8.31 -18.57
N GLN A 446 -9.15 7.70 -17.63
CA GLN A 446 -9.61 7.50 -16.25
C GLN A 446 -9.63 8.81 -15.45
N GLU A 447 -8.65 9.71 -15.62
CA GLU A 447 -8.64 11.06 -15.06
C GLU A 447 -9.89 11.83 -15.51
N THR A 448 -10.17 11.89 -16.81
CA THR A 448 -11.39 12.51 -17.37
C THR A 448 -12.67 11.89 -16.82
N HIS A 449 -12.74 10.55 -16.72
CA HIS A 449 -13.90 9.86 -16.17
C HIS A 449 -14.15 10.22 -14.69
N LEU A 450 -13.11 10.27 -13.87
CA LEU A 450 -13.23 10.68 -12.46
C LEU A 450 -13.64 12.14 -12.32
N LEU A 451 -13.10 13.06 -13.14
CA LEU A 451 -13.51 14.47 -13.14
C LEU A 451 -15.00 14.65 -13.49
N GLY A 452 -15.49 13.88 -14.46
CA GLY A 452 -16.92 13.80 -14.77
C GLY A 452 -17.74 13.29 -13.58
N ARG A 453 -17.32 12.17 -12.96
CA ARG A 453 -18.00 11.60 -11.79
C ARG A 453 -17.98 12.50 -10.57
N LEU A 454 -16.89 13.24 -10.30
CA LEU A 454 -16.85 14.22 -9.22
C LEU A 454 -17.85 15.35 -9.45
N THR A 455 -18.01 15.80 -10.70
CA THR A 455 -19.03 16.79 -11.07
C THR A 455 -20.45 16.24 -10.82
N SER A 456 -20.73 14.99 -11.23
CA SER A 456 -22.03 14.35 -10.99
C SER A 456 -22.31 14.10 -9.49
N ASN A 457 -21.35 13.58 -8.73
CA ASN A 457 -21.51 13.39 -7.27
C ASN A 457 -21.69 14.74 -6.56
N ARG A 458 -21.04 15.83 -7.02
CA ARG A 458 -21.26 17.19 -6.50
C ARG A 458 -22.72 17.60 -6.78
N GLN A 459 -23.19 17.47 -8.01
CA GLN A 459 -24.58 17.78 -8.38
C GLN A 459 -25.59 16.97 -7.55
N GLU A 460 -25.33 15.68 -7.31
CA GLU A 460 -26.17 14.81 -6.47
C GLU A 460 -26.12 15.19 -4.98
N LEU A 461 -24.97 15.63 -4.46
CA LEU A 461 -24.89 16.21 -3.11
C LEU A 461 -25.70 17.52 -3.02
N LEU A 462 -25.66 18.35 -4.07
CA LEU A 462 -26.43 19.59 -4.14
C LEU A 462 -27.94 19.33 -4.25
N SER A 463 -28.38 18.32 -5.01
CA SER A 463 -29.80 17.94 -5.09
C SER A 463 -30.35 17.28 -3.81
N HIS A 464 -29.49 16.97 -2.84
CA HIS A 464 -29.90 16.61 -1.48
C HIS A 464 -29.86 17.79 -0.50
N THR A 465 -29.23 18.91 -0.86
CA THR A 465 -29.37 20.19 -0.12
C THR A 465 -30.61 20.98 -0.53
N GLY A 466 -31.19 20.62 -1.69
CA GLY A 466 -32.58 20.86 -2.07
C GLY A 466 -33.53 19.94 -1.34
#